data_AF-A0A9E5UU33-F1
#
_entry.id   AF-A0A9E5UU33-F1
#
_cell.length_a   1.000
_cell.length_b   1.000
_cell.length_c   1.000
_cell.angle_alpha   90.00
_cell.angle_beta   90.00
_cell.angle_gamma   90.00
#
_symmetry.space_group_name_H-M   'P 1'
#
loop_
_entity.id
_entity.type
_entity.pdbx_description
1 polymer ?
#
loop_
_entity_poly.entity_id
_entity_poly.type
_entity_poly.pdbx_seq_one_letter_code
_entity_poly.pdbx_strand_id
1 'polypeptide(L)'
;MLTLDALIKQHLARYPLMEVLDVYKLVHQGTFGIGHKVAKTAAEREWLQHEFKTSTADPTEPLLEVVSQDEQIARLNLRAYLAAGGALEALLDAYIASAAGAARTGAEMAATWDAFAQLTANSSLGQHFNPRDILHLGRIQREENDWSAMQHSPAYTRAYRPAYRVLVWAQAQQLLQRQNIAWPG
;
A
#
# COMPACT_ATOMS: atom_id res chain seq x y z
N MET A 1 -9.94 -9.20 -10.98
CA MET A 1 -10.46 -8.10 -10.14
C MET A 1 -10.89 -8.68 -8.81
N LEU A 2 -10.15 -8.35 -7.75
CA LEU A 2 -10.39 -8.80 -6.40
C LEU A 2 -11.58 -8.05 -5.77
N THR A 3 -12.38 -8.75 -4.97
CA THR A 3 -13.38 -8.08 -4.14
C THR A 3 -12.69 -7.34 -2.99
N LEU A 4 -13.30 -6.26 -2.50
CA LEU A 4 -12.76 -5.51 -1.36
C LEU A 4 -12.63 -6.40 -0.10
N ASP A 5 -13.60 -7.29 0.14
CA ASP A 5 -13.56 -8.25 1.24
C ASP A 5 -12.37 -9.23 1.09
N ALA A 6 -12.14 -9.77 -0.11
CA ALA A 6 -10.99 -10.66 -0.37
C ALA A 6 -9.65 -9.93 -0.21
N LEU A 7 -9.55 -8.70 -0.73
CA LEU A 7 -8.34 -7.88 -0.59
C LEU A 7 -8.01 -7.61 0.89
N ILE A 8 -8.99 -7.16 1.67
CA ILE A 8 -8.79 -6.89 3.10
C ILE A 8 -8.46 -8.17 3.86
N LYS A 9 -9.14 -9.29 3.59
CA LYS A 9 -8.84 -10.58 4.23
C LYS A 9 -7.45 -11.10 3.91
N GLN A 10 -6.97 -10.92 2.68
CA GLN A 10 -5.61 -11.29 2.29
C GLN A 10 -4.58 -10.50 3.10
N HIS A 11 -4.77 -9.19 3.24
CA HIS A 11 -3.88 -8.36 4.06
C HIS A 11 -4.03 -8.69 5.55
N LEU A 12 -5.23 -8.96 6.05
CA LEU A 12 -5.49 -9.33 7.45
C LEU A 12 -4.83 -10.67 7.82
N ALA A 13 -4.84 -11.64 6.90
CA ALA A 13 -4.16 -12.92 7.11
C ALA A 13 -2.64 -12.75 7.24
N ARG A 14 -2.06 -11.80 6.49
CA ARG A 14 -0.63 -11.47 6.56
C ARG A 14 -0.30 -10.57 7.76
N TYR A 15 -1.21 -9.67 8.11
CA TYR A 15 -1.04 -8.68 9.16
C TYR A 15 -2.20 -8.76 10.18
N PRO A 16 -2.23 -9.80 11.04
CA PRO A 16 -3.34 -10.00 11.99
C PRO A 16 -3.55 -8.85 12.99
N LEU A 17 -2.48 -8.13 13.32
CA LEU A 17 -2.49 -6.93 14.18
C LEU A 17 -2.80 -5.62 13.44
N MET A 18 -3.31 -5.66 12.20
CA MET A 18 -3.73 -4.44 11.52
C MET A 18 -4.97 -3.84 12.20
N GLU A 19 -5.04 -2.51 12.20
CA GLU A 19 -6.18 -1.76 12.70
C GLU A 19 -6.89 -1.02 11.56
N VAL A 20 -7.97 -0.32 11.87
CA VAL A 20 -8.76 0.45 10.88
C VAL A 20 -7.91 1.47 10.10
N LEU A 21 -6.87 2.04 10.74
CA LEU A 21 -5.92 2.96 10.10
C LEU A 21 -5.10 2.28 8.99
N ASP A 22 -4.80 1.00 9.15
CA ASP A 22 -4.04 0.23 8.17
C ASP A 22 -4.91 -0.17 6.98
N VAL A 23 -6.20 -0.43 7.21
CA VAL A 23 -7.20 -0.58 6.14
C VAL A 23 -7.39 0.74 5.41
N TYR A 24 -7.48 1.86 6.12
CA TYR A 24 -7.52 3.19 5.50
C TYR A 24 -6.32 3.42 4.59
N LYS A 25 -5.12 3.12 5.08
CA LYS A 25 -3.88 3.27 4.30
C LYS A 25 -3.84 2.32 3.11
N LEU A 26 -4.34 1.09 3.25
CA LEU A 26 -4.47 0.13 2.14
C LEU A 26 -5.39 0.68 1.05
N VAL A 27 -6.60 1.09 1.40
CA VAL A 27 -7.57 1.66 0.45
C VAL A 27 -7.01 2.93 -0.18
N HIS A 28 -6.46 3.85 0.63
CA HIS A 28 -5.85 5.08 0.13
C HIS A 28 -4.73 4.79 -0.88
N GLN A 29 -3.86 3.81 -0.63
CA GLN A 29 -2.79 3.45 -1.57
C GLN A 29 -3.34 2.78 -2.83
N GLY A 30 -4.36 1.93 -2.71
CA GLY A 30 -5.04 1.34 -3.86
C GLY A 30 -5.78 2.36 -4.74
N THR A 31 -6.30 3.42 -4.12
CA THR A 31 -6.96 4.52 -4.81
C THR A 31 -5.93 5.49 -5.39
N PHE A 32 -5.11 6.13 -4.58
CA PHE A 32 -4.27 7.25 -5.00
C PHE A 32 -2.86 6.85 -5.46
N GLY A 33 -2.49 5.58 -5.34
CA GLY A 33 -1.14 5.11 -5.65
C GLY A 33 -0.09 5.81 -4.77
N ILE A 34 0.99 6.27 -5.40
CA ILE A 34 2.09 6.98 -4.72
C ILE A 34 1.82 8.47 -4.50
N GLY A 35 0.81 9.04 -5.17
CA GLY A 35 0.56 10.48 -5.24
C GLY A 35 1.61 11.24 -6.06
N HIS A 36 1.16 12.01 -7.06
CA HIS A 36 2.02 12.74 -8.01
C HIS A 36 3.07 13.66 -7.38
N LYS A 37 2.77 14.26 -6.21
CA LYS A 37 3.63 15.26 -5.56
C LYS A 37 4.83 14.65 -4.83
N VAL A 38 4.74 13.40 -4.38
CA VAL A 38 5.72 12.80 -3.46
C VAL A 38 6.98 12.35 -4.22
N ALA A 39 6.81 11.64 -5.34
CA ALA A 39 7.91 10.98 -6.06
C ALA A 39 8.94 11.91 -6.73
N LYS A 40 8.64 13.22 -6.86
CA LYS A 40 9.52 14.18 -7.56
C LYS A 40 10.36 15.04 -6.63
N THR A 41 10.21 14.91 -5.31
CA THR A 41 10.98 15.73 -4.36
C THR A 41 12.36 15.12 -4.12
N ALA A 42 13.40 15.96 -4.00
CA ALA A 42 14.74 15.50 -3.63
C ALA A 42 14.75 14.79 -2.27
N ALA A 43 13.98 15.32 -1.32
CA ALA A 43 13.82 14.75 0.02
C ALA A 43 13.27 13.32 0.01
N GLU A 44 12.27 13.02 -0.83
CA GLU A 44 11.73 11.66 -0.95
C GLU A 44 12.76 10.68 -1.52
N ARG A 45 13.56 11.14 -2.51
CA ARG A 45 14.64 10.33 -3.07
C ARG A 45 15.71 10.04 -2.03
N GLU A 46 16.18 11.06 -1.31
CA GLU A 46 17.16 10.90 -0.24
C GLU A 46 16.64 9.97 0.86
N TRP A 47 15.37 10.10 1.23
CA TRP A 47 14.73 9.23 2.21
C TRP A 47 14.68 7.77 1.75
N LEU A 48 14.26 7.51 0.50
CA LEU A 48 14.30 6.16 -0.08
C LEU A 48 15.73 5.62 -0.17
N GLN A 49 16.71 6.43 -0.57
CA GLN A 49 18.11 6.00 -0.60
C GLN A 49 18.62 5.62 0.78
N HIS A 50 18.27 6.40 1.81
CA HIS A 50 18.64 6.11 3.19
C HIS A 50 17.97 4.83 3.70
N GLU A 51 16.65 4.70 3.53
CA GLU A 51 15.90 3.53 3.94
C GLU A 51 16.42 2.26 3.25
N PHE A 52 16.69 2.32 1.95
CA PHE A 52 17.24 1.19 1.20
C PHE A 52 18.61 0.75 1.71
N LYS A 53 19.52 1.70 1.97
CA LYS A 53 20.89 1.42 2.46
C LYS A 53 20.93 0.90 3.89
N THR A 54 19.94 1.27 4.70
CA THR A 54 19.85 0.87 6.12
C THR A 54 18.96 -0.35 6.34
N SER A 55 18.23 -0.79 5.30
CA SER A 55 17.40 -1.97 5.33
C SER A 55 18.23 -3.25 5.42
N THR A 56 17.75 -4.20 6.20
CA THR A 56 18.30 -5.56 6.23
C THR A 56 17.50 -6.44 5.27
N ALA A 57 18.18 -7.15 4.38
CA ALA A 57 17.56 -8.06 3.42
C ALA A 57 16.74 -9.15 4.15
N ASP A 58 15.54 -9.44 3.64
CA ASP A 58 14.66 -10.47 4.19
C ASP A 58 13.87 -11.16 3.05
N PRO A 59 14.26 -12.37 2.63
CA PRO A 59 13.57 -13.10 1.57
C PRO A 59 12.25 -13.75 2.01
N THR A 60 11.90 -13.70 3.30
CA THR A 60 10.65 -14.29 3.81
C THR A 60 9.45 -13.39 3.58
N GLU A 61 9.68 -12.11 3.28
CA GLU A 61 8.65 -11.16 2.90
C GLU A 61 8.19 -11.35 1.46
N PRO A 62 6.90 -11.11 1.17
CA PRO A 62 6.43 -11.12 -0.20
C PRO A 62 7.14 -10.03 -1.00
N LEU A 63 7.67 -10.35 -2.17
CA LEU A 63 8.32 -9.34 -3.01
C LEU A 63 7.34 -8.25 -3.47
N LEU A 64 6.15 -8.67 -3.91
CA LEU A 64 5.05 -7.80 -4.29
C LEU A 64 3.78 -8.15 -3.51
N GLU A 65 3.00 -7.12 -3.18
CA GLU A 65 1.67 -7.24 -2.60
C GLU A 65 0.68 -6.33 -3.31
N VAL A 66 -0.37 -6.91 -3.90
CA VAL A 66 -1.45 -6.12 -4.50
C VAL A 66 -2.21 -5.34 -3.42
N VAL A 67 -2.48 -4.06 -3.68
CA VAL A 67 -3.19 -3.16 -2.75
C VAL A 67 -4.43 -2.50 -3.34
N SER A 68 -4.85 -2.93 -4.52
CA SER A 68 -6.00 -2.37 -5.25
C SER A 68 -6.88 -3.49 -5.79
N GLN A 69 -8.19 -3.24 -5.89
CA GLN A 69 -9.17 -4.23 -6.35
C GLN A 69 -9.00 -4.58 -7.84
N ASP A 70 -8.58 -3.62 -8.66
CA ASP A 70 -8.26 -3.80 -10.08
C ASP A 70 -6.86 -4.38 -10.32
N GLU A 71 -6.13 -4.67 -9.24
CA GLU A 71 -4.80 -5.29 -9.26
C GLU A 71 -3.76 -4.43 -10.02
N GLN A 72 -4.01 -3.11 -10.13
CA GLN A 72 -3.14 -2.17 -10.84
C GLN A 72 -2.11 -1.48 -9.96
N ILE A 73 -2.25 -1.56 -8.65
CA ILE A 73 -1.33 -0.99 -7.66
C ILE A 73 -0.82 -2.09 -6.74
N ALA A 74 0.50 -2.11 -6.51
CA ALA A 74 1.14 -3.01 -5.57
C ALA A 74 2.14 -2.28 -4.67
N ARG A 75 2.45 -2.89 -3.52
CA ARG A 75 3.62 -2.59 -2.69
C ARG A 75 4.75 -3.51 -3.10
N LEU A 76 5.94 -2.96 -3.33
CA LEU A 76 7.19 -3.71 -3.43
C LEU A 76 7.91 -3.62 -2.08
N ASN A 77 8.10 -4.76 -1.42
CA ASN A 77 8.80 -4.79 -0.13
C ASN A 77 10.31 -4.67 -0.33
N LEU A 78 10.90 -3.66 0.30
CA LEU A 78 12.29 -3.28 0.09
C LEU A 78 13.26 -4.36 0.56
N ARG A 79 12.95 -5.03 1.68
CA ARG A 79 13.80 -6.08 2.24
C ARG A 79 13.83 -7.33 1.35
N ALA A 80 12.68 -7.74 0.81
CA ALA A 80 12.58 -8.83 -0.16
C ALA A 80 13.27 -8.49 -1.48
N TYR A 81 13.07 -7.27 -1.97
CA TYR A 81 13.71 -6.80 -3.19
C TYR A 81 15.24 -6.71 -3.06
N LEU A 82 15.74 -6.27 -1.91
CA LEU A 82 17.17 -6.29 -1.59
C LEU A 82 17.70 -7.73 -1.52
N ALA A 83 16.98 -8.64 -0.87
CA ALA A 83 17.35 -10.06 -0.80
C ALA A 83 17.42 -10.71 -2.18
N ALA A 84 16.60 -10.25 -3.12
CA ALA A 84 16.59 -10.68 -4.52
C ALA A 84 17.68 -10.02 -5.39
N GLY A 85 18.55 -9.17 -4.82
CA GLY A 85 19.61 -8.48 -5.56
C GLY A 85 19.14 -7.23 -6.32
N GLY A 86 17.98 -6.68 -5.97
CA GLY A 86 17.44 -5.49 -6.60
C GLY A 86 18.29 -4.24 -6.41
N ALA A 87 18.41 -3.43 -7.46
CA ALA A 87 19.16 -2.18 -7.46
C ALA A 87 18.26 -1.00 -7.09
N LEU A 88 18.81 -0.09 -6.27
CA LEU A 88 18.13 1.13 -5.82
C LEU A 88 17.79 2.08 -6.97
N GLU A 89 18.70 2.29 -7.92
CA GLU A 89 18.47 3.19 -9.05
C GLU A 89 17.33 2.70 -9.94
N ALA A 90 17.27 1.39 -10.19
CA ALA A 90 16.16 0.81 -10.95
C ALA A 90 14.81 0.97 -10.22
N LEU A 91 14.81 0.81 -8.89
CA LEU A 91 13.61 1.05 -8.08
C LEU A 91 13.17 2.52 -8.11
N LEU A 92 14.12 3.46 -8.05
CA LEU A 92 13.85 4.89 -8.15
C LEU A 92 13.19 5.24 -9.49
N ASP A 93 13.69 4.69 -10.59
CA ASP A 93 13.11 4.89 -11.92
C ASP A 93 11.66 4.36 -11.99
N ALA A 94 11.42 3.15 -11.49
CA ALA A 94 10.09 2.55 -11.46
C ALA A 94 9.12 3.32 -10.55
N TYR A 95 9.61 3.83 -9.43
CA TYR A 95 8.84 4.66 -8.50
C TYR A 95 8.44 5.98 -9.14
N ILE A 96 9.37 6.67 -9.81
CA ILE A 96 9.08 7.91 -10.55
C ILE A 96 8.12 7.65 -11.71
N ALA A 97 8.28 6.54 -12.44
CA ALA A 97 7.37 6.17 -13.52
C ALA A 97 5.96 5.85 -13.01
N SER A 98 5.84 5.27 -11.81
CA SER A 98 4.55 5.03 -11.14
C SER A 98 3.85 6.33 -10.73
N ALA A 99 4.58 7.45 -10.65
CA ALA A 99 4.03 8.77 -10.39
C ALA A 99 3.19 9.31 -11.55
N ALA A 100 3.20 8.68 -12.73
CA ALA A 100 2.41 9.09 -13.89
C ALA A 100 1.03 8.41 -13.96
N GLY A 101 0.70 7.54 -12.99
CA GLY A 101 -0.56 6.79 -12.95
C GLY A 101 -1.81 7.65 -12.82
N ALA A 102 -2.96 7.09 -13.20
CA ALA A 102 -4.25 7.80 -13.31
C ALA A 102 -4.65 8.53 -12.01
N ALA A 103 -5.15 9.75 -12.17
CA ALA A 103 -5.68 10.57 -11.08
C ALA A 103 -7.03 10.00 -10.62
N ARG A 104 -6.99 9.08 -9.64
CA ARG A 104 -8.19 8.68 -8.93
C ARG A 104 -8.68 9.76 -7.99
N THR A 105 -9.98 9.80 -7.77
CA THR A 105 -10.68 10.92 -7.12
C THR A 105 -11.06 10.60 -5.67
N GLY A 106 -11.29 11.64 -4.88
CA GLY A 106 -11.88 11.49 -3.53
C GLY A 106 -13.24 10.78 -3.55
N ALA A 107 -13.97 10.81 -4.66
CA ALA A 107 -15.22 10.08 -4.82
C ALA A 107 -15.01 8.55 -4.87
N GLU A 108 -13.94 8.08 -5.53
CA GLU A 108 -13.57 6.66 -5.52
C GLU A 108 -13.12 6.19 -4.14
N MET A 109 -12.34 7.02 -3.44
CA MET A 109 -11.95 6.75 -2.05
C MET A 109 -13.19 6.63 -1.15
N ALA A 110 -14.10 7.61 -1.23
CA ALA A 110 -15.35 7.62 -0.50
C ALA A 110 -16.19 6.36 -0.76
N ALA A 111 -16.41 6.02 -2.04
CA ALA A 111 -17.19 4.84 -2.42
C ALA A 111 -16.57 3.54 -1.88
N THR A 112 -15.24 3.42 -1.94
CA THR A 112 -14.54 2.24 -1.43
C THR A 112 -14.61 2.17 0.10
N TRP A 113 -14.51 3.31 0.79
CA TRP A 113 -14.65 3.37 2.25
C TRP A 113 -16.07 3.04 2.71
N ASP A 114 -17.09 3.55 2.02
CA ASP A 114 -18.49 3.25 2.32
C ASP A 114 -18.79 1.76 2.09
N ALA A 115 -18.21 1.15 1.05
CA ALA A 115 -18.27 -0.29 0.82
C ALA A 115 -17.59 -1.09 1.94
N PHE A 116 -16.43 -0.64 2.44
CA PHE A 116 -15.78 -1.27 3.59
C PHE A 116 -16.67 -1.20 4.84
N ALA A 117 -17.26 -0.04 5.15
CA ALA A 117 -18.18 0.09 6.27
C ALA A 117 -19.36 -0.89 6.17
N GLN A 118 -19.97 -1.03 4.97
CA GLN A 118 -21.04 -2.00 4.73
C GLN A 118 -20.59 -3.45 4.87
N LEU A 119 -19.38 -3.80 4.40
CA LEU A 119 -18.83 -5.15 4.54
C LEU A 119 -18.63 -5.52 6.01
N THR A 120 -18.14 -4.59 6.85
CA THR A 120 -17.95 -4.88 8.28
C THR A 120 -19.24 -5.15 9.03
N ALA A 121 -20.37 -4.60 8.57
CA ALA A 121 -21.69 -4.92 9.13
C ALA A 121 -22.19 -6.32 8.73
N ASN A 122 -21.68 -6.89 7.64
CA ASN A 122 -22.26 -8.07 6.98
C ASN A 122 -21.28 -9.24 6.79
N SER A 123 -20.02 -9.13 7.24
CA SER A 123 -18.98 -10.14 7.04
C SER A 123 -18.15 -10.39 8.30
N SER A 124 -17.27 -11.41 8.26
CA SER A 124 -16.35 -11.72 9.37
C SER A 124 -15.36 -10.58 9.69
N LEU A 125 -15.26 -9.57 8.81
CA LEU A 125 -14.48 -8.36 9.09
C LEU A 125 -15.01 -7.58 10.29
N GLY A 126 -16.31 -7.64 10.59
CA GLY A 126 -16.91 -7.01 11.78
C GLY A 126 -16.42 -7.59 13.12
N GLN A 127 -15.79 -8.77 13.11
CA GLN A 127 -15.15 -9.35 14.30
C GLN A 127 -13.78 -8.72 14.59
N HIS A 128 -13.16 -8.10 13.58
CA HIS A 128 -11.81 -7.54 13.66
C HIS A 128 -11.82 -6.01 13.70
N PHE A 129 -12.78 -5.39 13.00
CA PHE A 129 -12.88 -3.94 12.91
C PHE A 129 -14.18 -3.46 13.54
N ASN A 130 -14.06 -2.54 14.49
CA ASN A 130 -15.19 -1.90 15.15
C ASN A 130 -15.90 -0.95 14.17
N PRO A 131 -17.20 -1.16 13.87
CA PRO A 131 -17.94 -0.29 12.94
C PRO A 131 -17.96 1.18 13.33
N ARG A 132 -17.91 1.50 14.64
CA ARG A 132 -17.88 2.90 15.10
C ARG A 132 -16.62 3.62 14.68
N ASP A 133 -15.47 2.95 14.75
CA ASP A 133 -14.18 3.54 14.40
C ASP A 133 -14.08 3.78 12.89
N ILE A 134 -14.65 2.88 12.08
CA ILE A 134 -14.72 3.00 10.62
C ILE A 134 -15.56 4.22 10.21
N LEU A 135 -16.76 4.35 10.79
CA LEU A 135 -17.65 5.48 10.52
C LEU A 135 -17.06 6.81 10.99
N HIS A 136 -16.43 6.80 12.17
CA HIS A 136 -15.79 8.00 12.72
C HIS A 136 -14.62 8.46 11.85
N LEU A 137 -13.71 7.54 11.49
CA LEU A 137 -12.56 7.85 10.64
C LEU A 137 -13.01 8.33 9.26
N GLY A 138 -13.99 7.65 8.65
CA GLY A 138 -14.53 8.03 7.34
C GLY A 138 -15.12 9.43 7.33
N ARG A 139 -15.80 9.83 8.41
CA ARG A 139 -16.36 11.18 8.55
C ARG A 139 -15.25 12.23 8.62
N ILE A 140 -14.28 12.07 9.52
CA ILE A 140 -13.15 13.02 9.68
C ILE A 140 -12.39 13.15 8.35
N GLN A 141 -12.07 12.03 7.70
CA GLN A 141 -11.29 12.06 6.47
C GLN A 141 -12.03 12.74 5.32
N ARG A 142 -13.35 12.60 5.25
CA ARG A 142 -14.19 13.24 4.24
C ARG A 142 -14.41 14.73 4.49
N GLU A 143 -14.64 15.14 5.74
CA GLU A 143 -15.06 16.50 6.10
C GLU A 143 -13.88 17.43 6.37
N GLU A 144 -12.80 16.92 6.95
CA GLU A 144 -11.71 17.74 7.48
C GLU A 144 -10.39 17.57 6.73
N ASN A 145 -10.12 16.38 6.18
CA ASN A 145 -8.79 16.03 5.66
C ASN A 145 -8.73 15.77 4.15
N ASP A 146 -9.85 15.89 3.43
CA ASP A 146 -9.95 15.62 1.98
C ASP A 146 -9.27 14.31 1.56
N TRP A 147 -9.51 13.25 2.34
CA TRP A 147 -8.93 11.93 2.15
C TRP A 147 -7.39 11.89 2.13
N SER A 148 -6.73 12.79 2.85
CA SER A 148 -5.27 12.83 2.92
C SER A 148 -4.64 11.52 3.42
N ALA A 149 -3.40 11.27 2.99
CA ALA A 149 -2.64 10.08 3.37
C ALA A 149 -2.40 10.04 4.89
N MET A 150 -2.52 8.85 5.47
CA MET A 150 -2.25 8.61 6.89
C MET A 150 -1.05 7.67 7.08
N GLN A 151 -0.50 7.69 8.30
CA GLN A 151 0.50 6.73 8.72
C GLN A 151 -0.15 5.41 9.14
N HIS A 152 0.67 4.35 9.19
CA HIS A 152 0.23 3.07 9.75
C HIS A 152 -0.08 3.22 11.24
N SER A 153 -0.90 2.32 11.77
CA SER A 153 -1.11 2.27 13.21
C SER A 153 0.21 2.00 13.96
N PRO A 154 0.34 2.44 15.23
CA PRO A 154 1.48 2.06 16.06
C PRO A 154 1.62 0.55 16.25
N ALA A 155 0.49 -0.19 16.31
CA ALA A 155 0.47 -1.64 16.40
C ALA A 155 1.11 -2.28 15.16
N TYR A 156 0.67 -1.89 13.97
CA TYR A 156 1.20 -2.36 12.69
C TYR A 156 2.68 -2.01 12.52
N THR A 157 3.05 -0.76 12.81
CA THR A 157 4.45 -0.29 12.69
C THR A 157 5.38 -1.09 13.59
N ARG A 158 4.99 -1.33 14.84
CA ARG A 158 5.79 -2.10 15.80
C ARG A 158 5.91 -3.57 15.40
N ALA A 159 4.83 -4.17 14.92
CA ALA A 159 4.79 -5.60 14.59
C ALA A 159 5.53 -5.93 13.29
N TYR A 160 5.35 -5.13 12.24
CA TYR A 160 5.77 -5.49 10.88
C TYR A 160 6.92 -4.63 10.34
N ARG A 161 7.14 -3.45 10.93
CA ARG A 161 8.16 -2.49 10.49
C ARG A 161 8.10 -2.29 8.95
N PRO A 162 6.97 -1.81 8.42
CA PRO A 162 6.74 -1.77 6.98
C PRO A 162 7.81 -0.97 6.26
N ALA A 163 8.45 -1.60 5.27
CA ALA A 163 9.45 -0.99 4.41
C ALA A 163 9.13 -1.37 2.96
N TYR A 164 8.33 -0.54 2.30
CA TYR A 164 7.86 -0.80 0.94
C TYR A 164 7.74 0.47 0.11
N ARG A 165 7.66 0.31 -1.20
CA ARG A 165 7.23 1.37 -2.13
C ARG A 165 5.98 0.96 -2.88
N VAL A 166 5.02 1.86 -2.93
CA VAL A 166 3.83 1.67 -3.77
C VAL A 166 4.25 1.90 -5.22
N LEU A 167 3.79 1.06 -6.13
CA LEU A 167 4.11 1.10 -7.56
C LEU A 167 2.85 0.78 -8.36
N VAL A 168 2.78 1.31 -9.57
CA VAL A 168 1.87 0.78 -10.59
C VAL A 168 2.35 -0.62 -10.96
N TRP A 169 1.42 -1.56 -11.08
CA TRP A 169 1.67 -2.98 -11.32
C TRP A 169 2.60 -3.21 -12.51
N ALA A 170 2.29 -2.60 -13.65
CA ALA A 170 3.11 -2.70 -14.86
C ALA A 170 4.56 -2.21 -14.64
N GLN A 171 4.76 -1.18 -13.81
CA GLN A 171 6.10 -0.67 -13.48
C GLN A 171 6.84 -1.62 -12.55
N ALA A 172 6.16 -2.22 -11.57
CA ALA A 172 6.73 -3.25 -10.72
C ALA A 172 7.16 -4.48 -11.53
N GLN A 173 6.32 -4.96 -12.45
CA GLN A 173 6.66 -6.10 -13.32
C GLN A 173 7.86 -5.78 -14.22
N GLN A 174 7.87 -4.61 -14.85
CA GLN A 174 8.97 -4.19 -15.70
C GLN A 174 10.29 -4.05 -14.92
N LEU A 175 10.23 -3.54 -13.68
CA LEU A 175 11.38 -3.43 -12.79
C LEU A 175 12.02 -4.79 -12.51
N LEU A 176 11.20 -5.80 -12.14
CA LEU A 176 11.68 -7.14 -11.81
C LEU A 176 12.23 -7.84 -13.06
N GLN A 177 11.54 -7.71 -14.20
CA GLN A 177 11.98 -8.28 -15.47
C GLN A 177 13.34 -7.72 -15.93
N ARG A 178 13.54 -6.40 -15.86
CA ARG A 178 14.81 -5.76 -16.27
C ARG A 178 16.02 -6.20 -15.45
N GLN A 179 15.79 -6.72 -14.25
CA GLN A 179 16.84 -7.16 -13.33
C GLN A 179 16.91 -8.67 -13.20
N ASN A 180 16.16 -9.42 -14.02
CA ASN A 180 16.06 -10.88 -13.97
C ASN A 180 15.69 -11.41 -12.58
N ILE A 181 14.89 -10.66 -11.83
CA ILE A 181 14.41 -11.08 -10.51
C ILE A 181 13.18 -11.97 -10.70
N ALA A 182 13.28 -13.22 -10.28
CA ALA A 182 12.17 -14.16 -10.34
C ALA A 182 11.10 -13.81 -9.29
N TRP A 183 9.84 -13.79 -9.72
CA TRP A 183 8.69 -13.60 -8.85
C TRP A 183 7.57 -14.55 -9.29
N PRO A 184 7.21 -15.57 -8.49
CA PRO A 184 6.03 -16.36 -8.74
C PRO A 184 4.82 -15.48 -8.45
N GLY A 185 4.04 -15.18 -9.49
CA GLY A 185 2.89 -14.29 -9.39
C GLY A 185 1.79 -14.77 -8.48
#